data_AF-A0A7V9C4B8-F1
#
_entry.id   AF-A0A7V9C4B8-F1
#
_cell.length_a   1.000
_cell.length_b   1.000
_cell.length_c   1.000
_cell.angle_alpha   90.00
_cell.angle_beta   90.00
_cell.angle_gamma   90.00
#
_symmetry.space_group_name_H-M   'P 1'
#
loop_
_entity.id
_entity.type
_entity.pdbx_description
1 polymer ?
#
loop_
_entity_poly.entity_id
_entity_poly.type
_entity_poly.pdbx_seq_one_letter_code
_entity_poly.pdbx_strand_id
1 'polypeptide(L)'
;MRIYIDTSVVGGFYDEEFEEYTIAFFQKVEKGEIILVVSELMRAELLRAPERVRDHLDNYSKKQIELVELTEQANNLADRYIAEGVVGATSKADCQHIAIATINKVDVLVSWNFKHIVNLKRIRGYNAVNLKNNHTMLEIRTPIEILEL
;
A
#
# COMPACT_ATOMS: atom_id res chain seq x y z
N MET A 1 -5.49 4.63 13.20
CA MET A 1 -5.06 5.14 11.88
C MET A 1 -5.37 4.08 10.83
N ARG A 2 -5.92 4.44 9.66
CA ARG A 2 -6.17 3.54 8.52
C ARG A 2 -4.99 3.56 7.58
N ILE A 3 -4.28 2.44 7.47
CA ILE A 3 -3.06 2.34 6.67
C ILE A 3 -3.25 1.32 5.57
N TYR A 4 -3.08 1.75 4.33
CA TYR A 4 -2.98 0.85 3.21
C TYR A 4 -1.56 0.28 3.11
N ILE A 5 -1.42 -1.02 2.91
CA ILE A 5 -0.12 -1.64 2.62
C ILE A 5 -0.10 -2.18 1.20
N ASP A 6 1.07 -2.43 0.62
CA ASP A 6 1.22 -3.27 -0.57
C ASP A 6 1.76 -4.67 -0.20
N THR A 7 1.92 -5.56 -1.18
CA THR A 7 2.45 -6.91 -0.94
C THR A 7 3.87 -6.93 -0.38
N SER A 8 4.67 -5.89 -0.65
CA SER A 8 6.05 -5.81 -0.19
C SER A 8 6.14 -5.72 1.34
N VAL A 9 5.16 -5.08 2.00
CA VAL A 9 5.12 -5.03 3.48
C VAL A 9 4.84 -6.41 4.07
N VAL A 10 3.94 -7.20 3.47
CA VAL A 10 3.67 -8.56 3.95
C VAL A 10 4.89 -9.45 3.73
N GLY A 11 5.54 -9.34 2.57
CA GLY A 11 6.79 -10.05 2.28
C GLY A 11 7.93 -9.67 3.21
N GLY A 12 8.03 -8.37 3.54
CA GLY A 12 9.04 -7.81 4.44
C GLY A 12 9.00 -8.38 5.86
N PHE A 13 7.87 -8.96 6.29
CA PHE A 13 7.78 -9.66 7.58
C PHE A 13 8.69 -10.90 7.62
N TYR A 14 9.00 -11.48 6.47
CA TYR A 14 9.75 -12.73 6.33
C TYR A 14 11.06 -12.57 5.55
N ASP A 15 11.51 -11.33 5.37
CA ASP A 15 12.73 -10.95 4.68
C ASP A 15 13.68 -10.30 5.70
N GLU A 16 14.86 -10.90 5.91
CA GLU A 16 15.82 -10.47 6.95
C GLU A 16 16.18 -8.97 6.86
N GLU A 17 16.14 -8.38 5.66
CA GLU A 17 16.43 -6.94 5.47
C GLU A 17 15.35 -6.04 6.08
N PHE A 18 14.09 -6.48 6.08
CA PHE A 18 12.94 -5.67 6.46
C PHE A 18 12.20 -6.18 7.70
N GLU A 19 12.58 -7.36 8.20
CA GLU A 19 11.87 -8.12 9.22
C GLU A 19 11.66 -7.31 10.50
N GLU A 20 12.72 -6.73 11.07
CA GLU A 20 12.66 -6.00 12.35
C GLU A 20 11.59 -4.90 12.36
N TYR A 21 11.63 -4.01 11.37
CA TYR A 21 10.71 -2.89 11.27
C TYR A 21 9.31 -3.32 10.85
N THR A 22 9.21 -4.37 10.03
CA THR A 22 7.91 -4.88 9.61
C THR A 22 7.20 -5.57 10.77
N ILE A 23 7.90 -6.37 11.57
CA ILE A 23 7.36 -6.98 12.79
C ILE A 23 6.86 -5.90 13.75
N ALA A 24 7.68 -4.87 14.02
CA ALA A 24 7.28 -3.77 14.90
C ALA A 24 6.04 -3.02 14.37
N PHE A 25 5.92 -2.85 13.04
CA PHE A 25 4.73 -2.27 12.42
C PHE A 25 3.48 -3.13 12.65
N PHE A 26 3.57 -4.45 12.42
CA PHE A 26 2.44 -5.35 12.65
C PHE A 26 2.06 -5.47 14.13
N GLN A 27 3.00 -5.32 15.07
CA GLN A 27 2.66 -5.23 16.51
C GLN A 27 1.73 -4.05 16.83
N LYS A 28 1.82 -2.91 16.12
CA LYS A 28 0.86 -1.80 16.27
C LYS A 28 -0.53 -2.18 15.76
N VAL A 29 -0.62 -3.03 14.74
CA VAL A 29 -1.89 -3.61 14.25
C VAL A 29 -2.47 -4.58 15.28
N GLU A 30 -1.64 -5.42 15.91
CA GLU A 30 -2.05 -6.32 16.99
C GLU A 30 -2.61 -5.57 18.18
N LYS A 31 -2.01 -4.43 18.54
CA LYS A 31 -2.48 -3.54 19.62
C LYS A 31 -3.74 -2.74 19.26
N GLY A 32 -4.19 -2.79 18.00
CA GLY A 32 -5.36 -2.04 17.52
C GLY A 32 -5.12 -0.55 17.32
N GLU A 33 -3.86 -0.10 17.28
CA GLU A 33 -3.48 1.29 16.95
C GLU A 33 -3.70 1.60 15.45
N ILE A 34 -3.54 0.56 14.64
CA ILE A 34 -3.63 0.60 13.17
C ILE A 34 -4.73 -0.34 12.69
N ILE A 35 -5.55 0.15 11.76
CA ILE A 35 -6.43 -0.67 10.93
C ILE A 35 -5.72 -0.82 9.59
N LEU A 36 -5.38 -2.06 9.21
CA LEU A 36 -4.80 -2.38 7.92
C LEU A 36 -5.88 -2.37 6.85
N VAL A 37 -5.68 -1.56 5.82
CA VAL A 37 -6.51 -1.54 4.62
C VAL A 37 -5.80 -2.42 3.58
N VAL A 38 -6.43 -3.53 3.23
CA VAL A 38 -5.91 -4.54 2.30
C VAL A 38 -6.82 -4.57 1.08
N SER A 39 -6.26 -4.60 -0.13
CA SER A 39 -7.08 -4.74 -1.34
C SER A 39 -7.24 -6.18 -1.81
N GLU A 40 -8.32 -6.44 -2.53
CA GLU A 40 -8.47 -7.68 -3.31
C GLU A 40 -7.31 -7.90 -4.30
N LEU A 41 -6.80 -6.81 -4.90
CA LEU A 41 -5.62 -6.84 -5.75
C LEU A 41 -4.42 -7.42 -5.01
N MET A 42 -4.12 -6.92 -3.80
CA MET A 42 -3.04 -7.47 -2.98
C MET A 42 -3.27 -8.95 -2.67
N ARG A 43 -4.49 -9.34 -2.27
CA ARG A 43 -4.78 -10.75 -1.97
C ARG A 43 -4.55 -11.64 -3.19
N ALA A 44 -4.92 -11.18 -4.38
CA ALA A 44 -4.68 -11.90 -5.62
C ALA A 44 -3.18 -12.03 -5.94
N GLU A 45 -2.37 -11.01 -5.65
CA GLU A 45 -0.92 -11.07 -5.79
C GLU A 45 -0.28 -12.06 -4.80
N LEU A 46 -0.74 -12.05 -3.54
CA LEU A 46 -0.25 -12.95 -2.48
C LEU A 46 -0.50 -14.43 -2.79
N LEU A 47 -1.47 -14.78 -3.64
CA LEU A 47 -1.69 -16.18 -4.06
C LEU A 47 -0.46 -16.82 -4.71
N ARG A 48 0.44 -16.01 -5.27
CA ARG A 48 1.71 -16.47 -5.89
C ARG A 48 2.90 -16.43 -4.94
N ALA A 49 2.73 -15.91 -3.73
CA ALA A 49 3.78 -15.81 -2.72
C ALA A 49 3.96 -17.15 -1.96
N PRO A 50 5.09 -17.33 -1.26
CA PRO A 50 5.28 -18.47 -0.36
C PRO A 50 4.16 -18.56 0.67
N GLU A 51 3.81 -19.78 1.08
CA GLU A 51 2.70 -20.07 2.01
C GLU A 51 2.68 -19.18 3.25
N ARG A 52 3.84 -19.02 3.92
CA ARG A 52 3.99 -18.15 5.10
C ARG A 52 3.60 -16.69 4.85
N VAL A 53 3.88 -16.16 3.65
CA VAL A 53 3.58 -14.78 3.26
C VAL A 53 2.11 -14.67 2.85
N ARG A 54 1.62 -15.63 2.06
CA ARG A 54 0.25 -15.68 1.57
C ARG A 54 -0.76 -15.72 2.70
N ASP A 55 -0.48 -16.53 3.72
CA ASP A 55 -1.43 -16.82 4.80
C ASP A 55 -1.22 -15.85 6.00
N HIS A 56 -0.25 -14.93 5.92
CA HIS A 56 0.09 -14.01 7.02
C HIS A 56 -1.10 -13.16 7.49
N LEU A 57 -1.87 -12.62 6.53
CA LEU A 57 -2.99 -11.72 6.82
C LEU A 57 -4.17 -12.45 7.47
N ASP A 58 -4.24 -13.78 7.38
CA ASP A 58 -5.32 -14.57 7.98
C ASP A 58 -5.19 -14.66 9.52
N ASN A 59 -4.05 -14.25 10.07
CA ASN A 59 -3.84 -14.14 11.52
C ASN A 59 -4.57 -12.94 12.16
N TYR A 60 -5.08 -12.01 11.36
CA TYR A 60 -5.72 -10.80 11.87
C TYR A 60 -7.23 -10.86 11.73
N SER A 61 -7.92 -10.28 12.71
CA SER A 61 -9.39 -10.27 12.74
C SER A 61 -9.98 -9.20 11.82
N LYS A 62 -11.28 -9.28 11.54
CA LYS A 62 -12.06 -8.25 10.84
C LYS A 62 -12.07 -6.87 11.52
N LYS A 63 -11.62 -6.78 12.78
CA LYS A 63 -11.46 -5.50 13.49
C LYS A 63 -10.14 -4.81 13.16
N GLN A 64 -9.17 -5.56 12.67
CA GLN A 64 -7.81 -5.09 12.36
C GLN A 64 -7.58 -4.96 10.86
N ILE A 65 -8.29 -5.75 10.04
CA ILE A 65 -8.23 -5.68 8.58
C ILE A 65 -9.55 -5.15 8.03
N GLU A 66 -9.44 -4.13 7.19
CA GLU A 66 -10.46 -3.63 6.29
C GLU A 66 -10.13 -4.07 4.86
N LEU A 67 -11.05 -4.80 4.21
CA LEU A 67 -10.89 -5.24 2.83
C LEU A 67 -11.52 -4.23 1.87
N VAL A 68 -10.78 -3.82 0.83
CA VAL A 68 -11.24 -2.89 -0.20
C VAL A 68 -11.10 -3.47 -1.62
N GLU A 69 -11.99 -3.08 -2.52
CA GLU A 69 -12.03 -3.58 -3.89
C GLU A 69 -11.18 -2.71 -4.84
N LEU A 70 -10.73 -3.31 -5.95
CA LEU A 70 -10.22 -2.56 -7.09
C LEU A 70 -11.41 -2.06 -7.92
N THR A 71 -11.85 -0.84 -7.64
CA THR A 71 -12.96 -0.22 -8.37
C THR A 71 -12.53 0.31 -9.73
N GLU A 72 -13.47 0.52 -10.64
CA GLU A 72 -13.22 1.18 -11.93
C GLU A 72 -12.62 2.58 -11.73
N GLN A 73 -13.08 3.31 -10.70
CA GLN A 73 -12.54 4.62 -10.36
C GLN A 73 -11.05 4.55 -9.99
N ALA A 74 -10.66 3.59 -9.16
CA ALA A 74 -9.25 3.38 -8.81
C ALA A 74 -8.43 2.95 -10.04
N ASN A 75 -8.98 2.07 -10.88
CA ASN A 75 -8.30 1.63 -12.10
C ASN A 75 -8.08 2.79 -13.09
N ASN A 76 -9.09 3.65 -13.27
CA ASN A 76 -9.00 4.84 -14.12
C ASN A 76 -7.97 5.85 -13.58
N LEU A 77 -7.89 6.03 -12.25
CA LEU A 77 -6.88 6.88 -11.63
C LEU A 77 -5.46 6.30 -11.81
N ALA A 78 -5.31 4.98 -11.68
CA ALA A 78 -4.04 4.30 -11.95
C ALA A 78 -3.55 4.51 -13.39
N ASP A 79 -4.47 4.43 -14.37
CA ASP A 79 -4.16 4.69 -15.78
C ASP A 79 -3.75 6.16 -16.02
N ARG A 80 -4.32 7.11 -15.27
CA ARG A 80 -3.90 8.53 -15.32
C ARG A 80 -2.47 8.74 -14.83
N TYR A 81 -2.01 8.01 -13.80
CA TYR A 81 -0.62 8.10 -13.35
C TYR A 81 0.37 7.69 -14.46
N ILE A 82 0.02 6.67 -15.23
CA ILE A 82 0.84 6.19 -16.35
C ILE A 82 0.78 7.20 -17.51
N ALA A 83 -0.41 7.68 -17.86
CA ALA A 83 -0.62 8.65 -18.94
C ALA A 83 0.13 9.98 -18.71
N GLU A 84 0.23 10.42 -17.45
CA GLU A 84 0.97 11.62 -17.04
C GLU A 84 2.48 11.34 -16.85
N GLY A 85 2.95 10.12 -17.12
CA GLY A 85 4.36 9.75 -17.11
C GLY A 85 4.99 9.66 -15.72
N VAL A 86 4.21 9.46 -14.66
CA VAL A 86 4.75 9.29 -13.29
C VAL A 86 5.61 8.02 -13.23
N VAL A 87 5.14 6.95 -13.87
CA VAL A 87 5.84 5.68 -14.06
C VAL A 87 5.48 5.07 -15.42
N GLY A 88 6.26 4.08 -15.86
CA GLY A 88 5.97 3.33 -17.08
C GLY A 88 4.79 2.37 -16.93
N ALA A 89 4.24 1.93 -18.07
CA ALA A 89 3.07 1.05 -18.13
C ALA A 89 3.28 -0.31 -17.45
N THR A 90 4.52 -0.77 -17.33
CA THR A 90 4.88 -2.01 -16.62
C THR A 90 4.62 -1.96 -15.11
N SER A 91 4.42 -0.76 -14.55
CA SER A 91 4.15 -0.53 -13.12
C SER A 91 2.68 -0.29 -12.83
N LYS A 92 1.77 -0.85 -13.64
CA LYS A 92 0.33 -0.65 -13.46
C LYS A 92 -0.19 -1.17 -12.11
N ALA A 93 0.32 -2.31 -11.63
CA ALA A 93 -0.06 -2.83 -10.31
C ALA A 93 0.30 -1.85 -9.18
N ASP A 94 1.53 -1.30 -9.18
CA ASP A 94 1.96 -0.27 -8.22
C ASP A 94 1.03 0.96 -8.26
N CYS A 95 0.66 1.42 -9.46
CA CYS A 95 -0.30 2.51 -9.65
C CYS A 95 -1.68 2.18 -9.09
N GLN A 96 -2.14 0.93 -9.23
CA GLN A 96 -3.43 0.49 -8.70
C GLN A 96 -3.42 0.49 -7.16
N HIS A 97 -2.36 0.04 -6.50
CA HIS A 97 -2.22 0.16 -5.04
C HIS A 97 -2.38 1.61 -4.57
N ILE A 98 -1.65 2.54 -5.20
CA ILE A 98 -1.69 3.98 -4.88
C ILE A 98 -3.08 4.56 -5.14
N ALA A 99 -3.71 4.20 -6.26
CA ALA A 99 -5.03 4.68 -6.60
C ALA A 99 -6.10 4.16 -5.63
N ILE A 100 -6.04 2.87 -5.26
CA ILE A 100 -6.96 2.28 -4.27
C ILE A 100 -6.83 3.01 -2.94
N ALA A 101 -5.60 3.23 -2.45
CA ALA A 101 -5.35 3.97 -1.21
C ALA A 101 -5.90 5.40 -1.28
N THR A 102 -5.67 6.09 -2.40
CA THR A 102 -6.18 7.45 -2.65
C THR A 102 -7.71 7.50 -2.64
N ILE A 103 -8.37 6.62 -3.39
CA ILE A 103 -9.84 6.60 -3.49
C ILE A 103 -10.50 6.25 -2.15
N ASN A 104 -9.91 5.32 -1.40
CA ASN A 104 -10.40 4.93 -0.08
C ASN A 104 -10.01 5.90 1.04
N LYS A 105 -9.35 7.02 0.71
CA LYS A 105 -8.96 8.09 1.64
C LYS A 105 -8.30 7.53 2.91
N VAL A 106 -7.34 6.64 2.71
CA VAL A 106 -6.54 6.12 3.83
C VAL A 106 -5.64 7.23 4.36
N ASP A 107 -5.23 7.11 5.62
CA ASP A 107 -4.36 8.11 6.25
C ASP A 107 -2.96 8.05 5.63
N VAL A 108 -2.43 6.83 5.43
CA VAL A 108 -1.09 6.59 4.89
C VAL A 108 -1.09 5.32 4.02
N LEU A 109 -0.29 5.32 2.95
CA LEU A 109 0.13 4.12 2.25
C LEU A 109 1.55 3.75 2.70
N VAL A 110 1.75 2.49 3.09
CA VAL A 110 3.03 1.97 3.55
C VAL A 110 3.54 0.91 2.57
N SER A 111 4.82 1.02 2.20
CA SER A 111 5.45 0.14 1.21
C SER A 111 6.96 0.04 1.42
N TRP A 112 7.57 -1.08 1.02
CA TRP A 112 9.01 -1.26 0.84
C TRP A 112 9.44 -1.10 -0.63
N ASN A 113 8.52 -0.81 -1.56
CA ASN A 113 8.85 -0.58 -2.97
C ASN A 113 9.45 0.81 -3.18
N PHE A 114 10.75 0.95 -2.87
CA PHE A 114 11.52 2.18 -3.04
C PHE A 114 11.64 2.66 -4.48
N LYS A 115 11.54 1.73 -5.43
CA LYS A 115 11.70 2.05 -6.84
C LYS A 115 10.45 2.74 -7.37
N HIS A 116 9.26 2.19 -7.13
CA HIS A 116 8.03 2.64 -7.77
C HIS A 116 7.09 3.42 -6.87
N ILE A 117 7.05 3.14 -5.57
CA ILE A 117 6.07 3.72 -4.67
C ILE A 117 6.70 4.78 -3.76
N VAL A 118 7.73 4.42 -2.99
CA VAL A 118 8.33 5.30 -1.96
C VAL A 118 9.32 6.33 -2.54
N ASN A 119 9.45 6.41 -3.86
CA ASN A 119 10.35 7.36 -4.50
C ASN A 119 9.79 8.80 -4.43
N LEU A 120 10.50 9.74 -3.81
CA LEU A 120 10.05 11.13 -3.62
C LEU A 120 9.56 11.82 -4.91
N LYS A 121 10.26 11.62 -6.04
CA LYS A 121 9.85 12.20 -7.33
C LYS A 121 8.51 11.63 -7.79
N ARG A 122 8.30 10.32 -7.58
CA ARG A 122 7.07 9.63 -7.96
C ARG A 122 5.93 9.98 -7.02
N ILE A 123 6.14 9.99 -5.71
CA ILE A 123 5.17 10.46 -4.70
C ILE A 123 4.62 11.84 -5.10
N ARG A 124 5.51 12.79 -5.45
CA ARG A 124 5.09 14.11 -5.94
C ARG A 124 4.28 14.03 -7.24
N GLY A 125 4.67 13.16 -8.18
CA GLY A 125 3.92 12.92 -9.40
C GLY A 125 2.53 12.35 -9.15
N TYR A 126 2.41 11.30 -8.33
CA TYR A 126 1.14 10.71 -7.94
C TYR A 126 0.22 11.74 -7.30
N ASN A 127 0.75 12.52 -6.34
CA ASN A 127 -0.03 13.55 -5.67
C ASN A 127 -0.43 14.72 -6.58
N ALA A 128 0.41 15.11 -7.55
CA ALA A 128 0.04 16.09 -8.56
C ALA A 128 -1.14 15.59 -9.41
N VAL A 129 -1.12 14.32 -9.83
CA VAL A 129 -2.23 13.69 -10.55
C VAL A 129 -3.47 13.60 -9.66
N ASN A 130 -3.33 13.22 -8.39
CA ASN A 130 -4.44 13.17 -7.44
C ASN A 130 -5.17 14.52 -7.35
N LEU A 131 -4.41 15.59 -7.11
CA LEU A 131 -4.95 16.94 -7.00
C LEU A 131 -5.63 17.41 -8.30
N LYS A 132 -5.03 17.13 -9.46
CA LYS A 132 -5.64 17.44 -10.78
C LYS A 132 -6.98 16.74 -11.00
N ASN A 133 -7.19 15.62 -10.32
CA ASN A 133 -8.40 14.80 -10.42
C ASN A 133 -9.34 14.96 -9.22
N ASN A 134 -9.19 16.04 -8.44
CA ASN A 134 -9.99 16.36 -7.25
C ASN A 134 -9.90 15.30 -6.12
N HIS A 135 -8.77 14.60 -6.04
CA HIS A 135 -8.45 13.71 -4.93
C HIS A 135 -7.48 14.40 -3.95
N THR A 136 -7.50 13.93 -2.70
CA THR A 136 -6.56 14.40 -1.67
C THR A 136 -5.16 13.88 -1.95
N MET A 137 -4.16 14.55 -1.38
CA MET A 137 -2.81 13.98 -1.33
C MET A 137 -2.83 12.70 -0.48
N LEU A 138 -2.05 11.73 -0.91
CA LEU A 138 -1.78 10.49 -0.19
C LEU A 138 -0.38 10.59 0.42
N GLU A 139 -0.31 10.36 1.72
CA GLU A 139 0.95 10.18 2.41
C GLU A 139 1.50 8.79 2.08
N ILE A 140 2.77 8.70 1.67
CA ILE A 140 3.43 7.45 1.30
C ILE A 140 4.72 7.33 2.14
N ARG A 141 4.83 6.26 2.92
CA ARG A 141 5.90 6.04 3.90
C ARG A 141 6.41 4.61 3.91
N THR A 142 7.58 4.40 4.50
CA THR A 142 8.07 3.08 4.89
C THR A 142 7.55 2.67 6.27
N PRO A 143 7.58 1.37 6.63
CA PRO A 143 7.30 0.95 8.00
C PRO A 143 8.16 1.64 9.05
N ILE A 144 9.45 1.92 8.75
CA ILE A 144 10.35 2.65 9.67
C ILE A 144 9.75 4.00 10.05
N GLU A 145 9.35 4.79 9.06
CA GLU A 145 8.80 6.13 9.27
C GLU A 145 7.48 6.10 10.06
N ILE A 146 6.71 5.01 10.01
CA ILE A 146 5.48 4.86 10.80
C ILE A 146 5.77 4.62 12.28
N LEU A 147 6.88 3.94 12.60
CA LEU A 147 7.24 3.64 13.99
C LEU A 147 7.71 4.89 14.75
N GLU A 148 8.15 5.91 14.03
CA GLU A 148 8.61 7.20 14.57
C GLU A 148 7.46 8.22 14.78
N LEU A 149 6.23 7.88 14.39
CA LEU A 149 5.02 8.69 14.58
C LEU A 149 4.31 8.36 15.91
#